data_AF-A0A9D7AEL8-F1
#
_entry.id   AF-A0A9D7AEL8-F1
#
_cell.length_a   1.000
_cell.length_b   1.000
_cell.length_c   1.000
_cell.angle_alpha   90.00
_cell.angle_beta   90.00
_cell.angle_gamma   90.00
#
_symmetry.space_group_name_H-M   'P 1'
#
loop_
_entity.id
_entity.type
_entity.pdbx_description
1 polymer ?
#
loop_
_entity_poly.entity_id
_entity_poly.type
_entity_poly.pdbx_seq_one_letter_code
_entity_poly.pdbx_strand_id
1 'polypeptide(L)' 'MPKSVEDILANAENLSKRIRDFEPSKKDEKDVKVFKALQDAAMQRSLVEKNLVKQIKKARANG' A
#
# COMPACT_ATOMS: atom_id res chain seq x y z
N MET A 1 -26.82 -3.30 -16.50
CA MET A 1 -27.91 -2.43 -16.01
C MET A 1 -27.37 -1.55 -14.89
N PRO A 2 -27.69 -0.24 -14.86
CA PRO A 2 -27.41 0.59 -13.69
C PRO A 2 -28.18 0.05 -12.47
N LYS A 3 -27.59 0.19 -11.27
CA LYS A 3 -28.24 -0.26 -10.02
C LYS A 3 -29.53 0.51 -9.78
N SER A 4 -30.55 -0.14 -9.22
CA SER A 4 -31.80 0.53 -8.83
C SER A 4 -31.57 1.49 -7.65
N VAL A 5 -32.50 2.43 -7.44
CA VAL A 5 -32.43 3.36 -6.30
C VAL A 5 -32.53 2.59 -4.99
N GLU A 6 -33.36 1.56 -4.96
CA GLU A 6 -33.54 0.64 -3.84
C GLU A 6 -32.25 -0.10 -3.49
N ASP A 7 -31.51 -0.58 -4.50
CA ASP A 7 -30.19 -1.21 -4.29
C ASP A 7 -29.17 -0.24 -3.68
N ILE A 8 -29.23 1.04 -4.07
CA ILE A 8 -28.32 2.08 -3.56
C ILE A 8 -28.64 2.37 -2.10
N LEU A 9 -29.92 2.53 -1.77
CA LEU A 9 -30.38 2.83 -0.40
C LEU A 9 -30.10 1.65 0.56
N ALA A 10 -30.42 0.42 0.13
CA ALA A 10 -30.11 -0.77 0.92
C ALA A 10 -28.60 -0.94 1.16
N ASN A 11 -27.77 -0.61 0.16
CA ASN A 11 -26.32 -0.65 0.33
C ASN A 11 -25.81 0.46 1.26
N ALA A 12 -26.44 1.63 1.26
CA ALA A 12 -26.09 2.73 2.16
C ALA A 12 -26.39 2.40 3.63
N GLU A 13 -27.55 1.79 3.92
CA GLU A 13 -27.89 1.31 5.26
C GLU A 13 -26.95 0.20 5.74
N ASN A 14 -26.63 -0.75 4.86
CA ASN A 14 -25.66 -1.80 5.15
C ASN A 14 -24.27 -1.23 5.46
N LEU A 15 -23.84 -0.18 4.74
CA LEU A 15 -22.56 0.48 4.99
C LEU A 15 -22.57 1.23 6.33
N SER A 16 -23.65 1.97 6.60
CA SER A 16 -23.85 2.72 7.85
C SER A 16 -23.79 1.80 9.07
N LYS A 17 -24.45 0.63 8.98
CA LYS A 17 -24.42 -0.40 10.02
C LYS A 17 -23.00 -0.96 10.22
N ARG A 18 -22.31 -1.31 9.13
CA ARG A 18 -20.93 -1.84 9.20
C ARG A 18 -19.94 -0.85 9.81
N ILE A 19 -20.10 0.44 9.55
CA ILE A 19 -19.25 1.49 10.14
C ILE A 19 -19.55 1.62 11.64
N ARG A 20 -20.83 1.65 12.01
CA ARG A 20 -21.26 1.77 13.41
C ARG A 20 -20.81 0.60 14.27
N ASP A 21 -20.88 -0.61 13.71
CA ASP A 21 -20.56 -1.85 14.40
C ASP A 21 -19.07 -2.25 14.25
N PHE A 22 -18.24 -1.39 13.62
CA PHE A 22 -16.82 -1.69 13.41
C PHE A 22 -16.03 -1.48 14.70
N GLU A 23 -15.55 -2.58 15.26
CA GLU A 23 -14.57 -2.61 16.34
C GLU A 23 -13.27 -3.24 15.81
N PRO A 24 -12.13 -2.53 15.83
CA PRO A 24 -10.85 -3.09 15.42
C PRO A 24 -10.50 -4.30 16.29
N SER A 25 -10.13 -5.40 15.67
CA SER A 25 -9.60 -6.56 16.38
C SER A 25 -8.11 -6.40 16.62
N LYS A 26 -7.56 -7.13 17.60
CA LYS A 26 -6.10 -7.22 17.79
C LYS A 26 -5.33 -7.74 16.55
N LYS A 27 -6.01 -8.40 15.61
CA LYS A 27 -5.40 -8.85 14.34
C LYS A 27 -5.28 -7.71 13.32
N ASP A 28 -6.08 -6.66 13.49
CA ASP A 28 -6.06 -5.46 12.64
C ASP A 28 -4.95 -4.49 13.07
N GLU A 29 -4.45 -4.63 14.31
CA GLU A 29 -3.29 -3.90 14.80
C GLU A 29 -2.05 -4.24 13.97
N LYS A 30 -1.42 -3.20 13.42
CA LYS A 30 -0.21 -3.30 12.62
C LYS A 30 0.94 -2.66 13.37
N ASP A 31 2.02 -3.40 13.58
CA ASP A 31 3.24 -2.82 14.15
C ASP A 31 3.92 -1.90 13.13
N VAL A 32 3.80 -0.59 13.36
CA VAL A 32 4.39 0.46 12.53
C VAL A 32 5.90 0.27 12.34
N LYS A 33 6.61 -0.28 13.33
CA LYS A 33 8.05 -0.53 13.23
C LYS A 33 8.39 -1.58 12.17
N VAL A 34 7.56 -2.63 12.05
CA VAL A 34 7.73 -3.68 11.02
C VAL A 34 7.56 -3.08 9.63
N PHE A 35 6.49 -2.30 9.42
CA PHE A 35 6.27 -1.64 8.13
C PHE A 35 7.34 -0.62 7.80
N LYS A 36 7.85 0.09 8.81
CA LYS A 36 8.96 1.03 8.65
C LYS A 36 10.24 0.32 8.21
N ALA A 37 10.57 -0.81 8.84
CA ALA A 37 11.73 -1.63 8.47
C ALA A 37 11.63 -2.15 7.02
N LEU A 38 10.43 -2.60 6.60
CA LEU A 38 10.19 -3.03 5.22
C LEU A 38 10.33 -1.86 4.22
N GLN A 39 9.78 -0.69 4.56
CA GLN A 39 9.91 0.52 3.74
C GLN A 39 11.37 0.92 3.56
N ASP A 40 12.14 0.92 4.64
CA ASP A 40 13.55 1.31 4.62
C ASP A 40 14.38 0.32 3.80
N ALA A 41 14.15 -0.99 3.94
CA ALA A 41 14.80 -2.01 3.12
C ALA A 41 14.51 -1.84 1.61
N ALA A 42 13.26 -1.58 1.25
CA ALA A 42 12.87 -1.32 -0.14
C ALA A 42 13.55 -0.07 -0.71
N MET A 43 13.65 0.99 0.09
CA MET A 43 14.33 2.23 -0.29
C MET A 43 15.83 2.00 -0.51
N GLN A 44 16.49 1.28 0.40
CA GLN A 44 17.91 0.95 0.29
C GLN A 44 18.19 0.13 -0.98
N ARG A 45 17.38 -0.90 -1.25
CA ARG A 45 17.49 -1.69 -2.48
C ARG A 45 17.40 -0.82 -3.72
N SER A 46 16.40 0.08 -3.79
CA SER A 46 16.23 0.97 -4.95
C SER A 46 17.43 1.90 -5.16
N LEU A 47 18.00 2.43 -4.08
CA LEU A 47 19.19 3.29 -4.14
C LEU A 47 20.40 2.53 -4.70
N VAL A 48 20.63 1.30 -4.22
CA VAL A 48 21.71 0.43 -4.69
C VAL A 48 21.54 0.10 -6.18
N GLU A 49 20.34 -0.28 -6.60
CA GLU A 49 20.05 -0.58 -8.00
C GLU A 49 20.30 0.62 -8.92
N LYS A 50 19.84 1.82 -8.52
CA LYS A 50 20.10 3.05 -9.27
C LYS A 50 21.59 3.34 -9.39
N ASN A 51 22.34 3.16 -8.29
CA ASN A 51 23.78 3.38 -8.30
C ASN A 51 24.48 2.36 -9.21
N LEU A 52 24.13 1.09 -9.13
CA LEU A 52 24.69 0.03 -9.99
C LEU A 52 24.53 0.38 -11.48
N VAL A 53 23.32 0.73 -11.91
CA VAL A 53 23.04 1.12 -13.29
C VAL A 53 23.86 2.35 -13.69
N LYS A 54 23.97 3.35 -12.79
CA LYS A 54 24.79 4.55 -13.03
C LYS A 54 26.26 4.20 -13.24
N GLN A 55 26.83 3.31 -12.43
CA GLN A 55 28.23 2.89 -12.58
C GLN A 55 28.46 2.10 -13.87
N ILE A 56 27.54 1.19 -14.23
CA ILE A 56 27.62 0.45 -15.50
C ILE A 56 27.62 1.40 -16.70
N LYS A 57 26.72 2.41 -16.70
CA LYS A 57 26.69 3.41 -17.77
C LYS A 57 27.99 4.21 -17.87
N LYS A 58 28.56 4.61 -16.73
CA LYS A 58 29.87 5.30 -16.70
C LYS A 58 30.99 4.42 -17.27
N ALA A 59 31.05 3.15 -16.87
CA ALA A 59 32.06 2.22 -17.36
C ALA A 59 31.99 2.06 -18.88
N ARG A 60 30.78 1.90 -19.45
CA ARG A 60 30.57 1.79 -20.91
C ARG A 60 30.89 3.06 -21.68
N ALA A 61 30.83 4.23 -21.05
CA ALA A 61 31.16 5.50 -21.71
C ALA A 61 32.68 5.76 -21.74
N ASN A 62 33.43 5.14 -20.82
CA ASN A 62 34.86 5.41 -20.60
C ASN A 62 35.78 4.25 -21.03
N GLY A 63 35.23 3.15 -21.55
CA GLY A 63 35.98 2.01 -22.09
C GLY A 63 35.49 1.70 -23.50
#